data_AF-A0A382TKD4-F1
#
_entry.id   AF-A0A382TKD4-F1
#
_cell.length_a   1.000
_cell.length_b   1.000
_cell.length_c   1.000
_cell.angle_alpha   90.00
_cell.angle_beta   90.00
_cell.angle_gamma   90.00
#
_symmetry.space_group_name_H-M   'P 1'
#
loop_
_entity.id
_entity.type
_entity.pdbx_description
1 polymer ?
#
loop_
_entity_poly.entity_id
_entity_poly.type
_entity_poly.pdbx_seq_one_letter_code
_entity_poly.pdbx_strand_id
1 'polypeptide(L)' 'MKKWKINSWRNYPVKHIPKYEDEKELNMVLGKIKSFPPLVFAGETRHLKEQLANVVDGKAFLLQG' A
#
# COMPACT_ATOMS: atom_id res chain seq x y z
N MET A 1 -10.45 15.83 11.20
CA MET A 1 -9.82 14.68 10.49
C MET A 1 -8.31 14.88 10.48
N LYS A 2 -7.50 13.88 10.86
CA LYS A 2 -6.03 14.00 10.78
C LYS A 2 -5.61 14.15 9.32
N LYS A 3 -4.69 15.07 9.01
CA LYS A 3 -4.22 15.31 7.64
C LYS A 3 -3.40 14.13 7.15
N TRP A 4 -3.99 13.30 6.29
CA TRP A 4 -3.31 12.14 5.72
C TRP A 4 -2.19 12.58 4.76
N LYS A 5 -1.03 11.92 4.88
CA LYS A 5 0.10 12.00 3.95
C LYS A 5 0.76 10.62 3.86
N ILE A 6 1.47 10.35 2.77
CA ILE A 6 2.15 9.07 2.51
C ILE A 6 3.04 8.63 3.68
N ASN A 7 3.74 9.55 4.34
CA ASN A 7 4.65 9.25 5.46
C ASN A 7 4.02 9.38 6.85
N SER A 8 2.74 9.75 6.95
CA SER A 8 2.09 10.01 8.24
C SER A 8 1.93 8.78 9.14
N TRP A 9 2.02 7.57 8.56
CA TRP A 9 1.98 6.30 9.30
C TRP A 9 3.17 6.14 10.27
N ARG A 10 4.32 6.77 9.97
CA ARG A 10 5.52 6.69 10.82
C ARG A 10 5.33 7.30 12.22
N ASN A 11 4.25 8.08 12.41
CA ASN A 11 3.90 8.68 13.69
C ASN A 11 3.07 7.76 14.61
N TYR A 12 2.82 6.52 14.18
CA TYR A 12 2.01 5.54 14.92
C TYR A 12 2.87 4.33 15.32
N PRO A 13 2.48 3.60 16.39
CA PRO A 13 3.15 2.36 16.76
C PRO A 13 3.09 1.35 15.61
N VAL A 14 4.24 0.77 15.26
CA VAL A 14 4.35 -0.26 14.21
C VAL A 14 4.92 -1.54 14.78
N LYS A 15 4.49 -2.68 14.24
CA LYS A 15 4.96 -4.02 14.62
C LYS A 15 5.69 -4.65 13.43
N HIS A 16 6.67 -5.50 13.72
CA HIS A 16 7.41 -6.30 12.72
C HIS A 16 8.15 -5.49 11.63
N ILE A 17 8.57 -4.26 11.94
CA ILE A 17 9.44 -3.48 11.04
C ILE A 17 10.90 -3.76 11.41
N PRO A 18 11.75 -4.19 10.46
CA PRO A 18 13.15 -4.41 10.71
C PRO A 18 13.87 -3.08 11.00
N LYS A 19 14.86 -3.13 11.88
CA LYS A 19 15.80 -2.02 12.08
C LYS A 19 16.93 -2.16 11.07
N TYR A 20 17.00 -1.23 10.12
CA TYR A 20 18.12 -1.14 9.20
C TYR A 20 19.27 -0.38 9.86
N GLU A 21 20.49 -0.86 9.70
CA GLU A 21 21.68 -0.25 10.31
C GLU A 21 22.11 1.04 9.57
N ASP A 22 21.98 1.04 8.24
CA ASP A 22 22.31 2.19 7.38
C ASP A 22 21.04 2.88 6.85
N GLU A 23 20.69 4.01 7.48
CA GLU A 23 19.59 4.87 7.03
C GLU A 23 19.85 5.53 5.68
N LYS A 24 21.11 5.81 5.33
CA LYS A 24 21.47 6.46 4.07
C LYS A 24 21.27 5.49 2.91
N GLU A 25 21.71 4.24 3.06
CA GLU A 25 21.47 3.18 2.08
C GLU A 25 19.97 2.92 1.90
N LEU A 26 19.22 2.81 3.02
CA LEU A 26 17.76 2.65 2.97
C LEU A 26 17.09 3.76 2.14
N ASN A 27 17.41 5.03 2.42
CA ASN A 27 16.83 6.16 1.70
C ASN A 27 17.23 6.19 0.22
N MET A 28 18.45 5.79 -0.12
CA MET A 28 18.91 5.65 -1.50
C MET A 28 18.08 4.60 -2.26
N VAL A 29 17.90 3.41 -1.67
CA VAL A 29 17.13 2.32 -2.29
C VAL A 29 15.66 2.70 -2.43
N LEU A 30 15.05 3.31 -1.40
CA LEU A 30 13.67 3.81 -1.48
C LEU A 30 13.48 4.86 -2.57
N GLY A 31 14.47 5.76 -2.74
CA GLY A 31 14.49 6.73 -3.82
C GLY A 31 14.49 6.09 -5.20
N LYS A 32 15.30 5.04 -5.39
CA LYS A 32 15.37 4.28 -6.64
C LYS A 32 14.03 3.58 -6.94
N ILE A 33 13.45 2.87 -5.97
CA ILE A 33 12.16 2.18 -6.14
C ILE A 33 11.05 3.14 -6.55
N LYS A 34 11.04 4.37 -6.01
CA LYS A 34 10.04 5.39 -6.34
C LYS A 34 10.06 5.81 -7.82
N SER A 35 11.18 5.64 -8.52
CA SER A 35 11.31 5.97 -9.94
C SER A 35 10.84 4.86 -10.88
N PHE A 36 10.61 3.66 -10.37
CA PHE A 36 10.17 2.52 -11.18
C PHE A 36 8.70 2.61 -11.57
N PRO A 37 8.31 2.00 -12.69
CA PRO A 37 6.91 1.94 -13.08
C PRO A 37 6.09 1.22 -12.00
N PRO A 38 4.83 1.63 -11.78
CA PRO A 38 3.95 0.94 -10.85
C PRO A 38 3.61 -0.46 -11.37
N LEU A 39 3.39 -1.41 -10.45
CA LEU A 39 2.97 -2.76 -10.81
C LEU A 39 1.51 -2.85 -11.26
N VAL A 40 0.68 -1.90 -10.81
CA VAL A 40 -0.75 -1.81 -11.13
C VAL A 40 -1.16 -0.37 -11.35
N PHE A 41 -2.17 -0.15 -12.17
CA PHE A 41 -2.76 1.15 -12.44
C PHE A 41 -3.90 1.47 -11.47
N ALA A 42 -4.15 2.76 -11.26
CA ALA A 42 -5.25 3.21 -10.40
C ALA A 42 -6.64 2.73 -10.88
N GLY A 43 -6.80 2.47 -12.19
CA GLY A 43 -8.02 1.91 -12.75
C GLY A 43 -8.30 0.48 -12.26
N GLU A 44 -7.26 -0.36 -12.18
CA GLU A 44 -7.37 -1.75 -11.71
C GLU A 44 -7.80 -1.81 -10.25
N THR A 45 -7.26 -0.91 -9.41
CA THR A 45 -7.69 -0.81 -7.99
C THR A 45 -9.15 -0.38 -7.86
N ARG A 46 -9.63 0.54 -8.71
CA ARG A 46 -11.05 0.94 -8.71
C ARG A 46 -11.95 -0.21 -9.15
N HIS A 47 -11.54 -0.94 -10.20
CA HIS A 47 -12.27 -2.10 -10.68
C HIS A 47 -12.37 -3.21 -9.63
N LEU A 48 -11.26 -3.54 -8.96
CA LEU A 48 -11.27 -4.50 -7.85
C LEU A 48 -12.20 -4.04 -6.71
N LYS A 49 -12.22 -2.74 -6.40
CA LYS A 49 -13.12 -2.19 -5.38
C LYS A 49 -14.59 -2.38 -5.74
N GLU A 50 -14.97 -2.22 -7.00
CA GLU A 50 -16.33 -2.48 -7.49
C GLU A 50 -16.70 -3.96 -7.36
N GLN A 51 -15.78 -4.86 -7.72
CA GLN A 51 -15.97 -6.31 -7.54
C GLN A 51 -16.15 -6.69 -6.06
N LEU A 52 -15.36 -6.11 -5.16
CA LEU A 52 -15.51 -6.30 -3.71
C LEU A 52 -16.83 -5.76 -3.19
N ALA A 53 -17.38 -4.67 -3.76
CA ALA A 53 -18.71 -4.19 -3.41
C ALA A 53 -19.79 -5.22 -3.73
N ASN A 54 -19.70 -5.91 -4.87
CA ASN A 54 -20.61 -7.01 -5.21
C ASN A 54 -20.49 -8.19 -4.24
N VAL A 55 -19.29 -8.49 -3.72
CA VAL A 55 -19.09 -9.51 -2.70
C VAL A 55 -19.80 -9.13 -1.40
N VAL A 56 -19.65 -7.88 -0.95
CA VAL A 56 -20.32 -7.36 0.25
C VAL A 56 -21.85 -7.43 0.11
N ASP A 57 -22.37 -7.14 -1.08
CA ASP A 57 -23.80 -7.23 -1.40
C ASP A 57 -24.33 -8.68 -1.54
N GLY A 58 -23.47 -9.70 -1.39
CA GLY A 58 -23.84 -11.11 -1.55
C GLY A 58 -24.07 -11.55 -3.00
N LYS A 59 -23.62 -10.75 -3.97
CA LYS A 59 -23.76 -11.00 -5.42
C LYS A 59 -22.55 -11.73 -6.02
N ALA A 60 -21.47 -11.87 -5.26
CA ALA A 60 -20.23 -12.54 -5.64
C ALA A 60 -19.54 -13.16 -4.41
N PHE A 61 -18.49 -13.95 -4.62
CA PHE A 61 -17.65 -14.53 -3.56
C PHE A 61 -16.19 -14.13 -3.76
N LEU A 62 -15.45 -13.89 -2.67
CA LEU A 62 -14.01 -13.61 -2.71
C LEU A 62 -13.22 -14.90 -2.44
N LEU A 63 -12.42 -15.31 -3.42
CA LEU A 63 -11.38 -16.33 -3.22
C LEU A 63 -10.02 -15.65 -3.19
N GLN A 64 -9.25 -15.85 -2.12
CA GLN A 64 -7.89 -15.36 -1.98
C GLN A 64 -6.99 -16.52 -1.53
N GLY A 65 -5.92 -16.76 -2.28
CA GLY A 65 -4.94 -17.81 -2.04
C GLY A 65 -3.60 -17.47 -2.65
#